data_AF-A0A845TRS5-F1
#
_entry.id   AF-A0A845TRS5-F1
#
_cell.length_a   1.000
_cell.length_b   1.000
_cell.length_c   1.000
_cell.angle_alpha   90.00
_cell.angle_beta   90.00
_cell.angle_gamma   90.00
#
_symmetry.space_group_name_H-M   'P 1'
#
loop_
_entity.id
_entity.type
_entity.pdbx_description
1 polymer ?
#
loop_
_entity_poly.entity_id
_entity_poly.type
_entity_poly.pdbx_seq_one_letter_code
_entity_poly.pdbx_strand_id
1 'polypeptide(L)'
;MLTATYSLLAIRSEQKNVCSLLSRLRDYVQSSRRHEACIDARAMASLLSQLQQFDRYFHARKIERHVIPAVCCATTGADLLVDKLEMLSLSARRSLASLQQYVQAGDADNGHPTFCAVAEQYCDTMLDRLLNEDESLMSLIGEVLTREDWFDLGARFLAEDGDKYLSRRVVPPLVPLASAISGESTATY
;
A
#
# COMPACT_ATOMS: atom_id res chain seq x y z
N MET A 1 23.12 6.93 -15.57
CA MET A 1 23.81 6.96 -14.26
C MET A 1 23.27 5.81 -13.41
N LEU A 2 24.12 5.11 -12.64
CA LEU A 2 23.71 3.96 -11.82
C LEU A 2 22.62 4.31 -10.79
N THR A 3 22.66 5.52 -10.21
CA THR A 3 21.67 6.01 -9.23
C THR A 3 20.28 6.17 -9.84
N ALA A 4 20.17 6.69 -11.07
CA ALA A 4 18.90 6.77 -11.80
C ALA A 4 18.34 5.37 -12.10
N THR A 5 19.18 4.45 -12.55
CA THR A 5 18.79 3.05 -12.82
C THR A 5 18.30 2.35 -11.55
N TYR A 6 19.03 2.49 -10.44
CA TYR A 6 18.61 1.94 -9.14
C TYR A 6 17.27 2.55 -8.69
N SER A 7 17.13 3.88 -8.76
CA SER A 7 15.91 4.57 -8.31
C SER A 7 14.68 4.12 -9.10
N LEU A 8 14.81 4.02 -10.43
CA LEU A 8 13.74 3.51 -11.29
C LEU A 8 13.37 2.06 -10.97
N LEU A 9 14.36 1.19 -10.74
CA LEU A 9 14.11 -0.20 -10.35
C LEU A 9 13.41 -0.29 -8.99
N ALA A 10 13.82 0.53 -8.01
CA ALA A 10 13.17 0.61 -6.71
C ALA A 10 11.69 1.03 -6.84
N ILE A 11 11.42 2.09 -7.62
CA ILE A 11 10.07 2.57 -7.91
C ILE A 11 9.23 1.48 -8.59
N ARG A 12 9.73 0.89 -9.68
CA ARG A 12 9.01 -0.15 -10.44
C ARG A 12 8.76 -1.41 -9.61
N SER A 13 9.70 -1.78 -8.73
CA SER A 13 9.53 -2.90 -7.82
C SER A 13 8.42 -2.64 -6.79
N GLU A 14 8.41 -1.46 -6.16
CA GLU A 14 7.33 -1.05 -5.26
C GLU A 14 5.98 -0.97 -6.00
N GLN A 15 5.95 -0.44 -7.22
CA GLN A 15 4.75 -0.35 -8.05
C GLN A 15 4.15 -1.73 -8.35
N LYS A 16 4.99 -2.66 -8.82
CA LYS A 16 4.55 -4.04 -9.07
C LYS A 16 4.00 -4.71 -7.81
N ASN A 17 4.64 -4.49 -6.67
CA ASN A 17 4.20 -5.05 -5.40
C ASN A 17 2.83 -4.49 -4.97
N VAL A 18 2.66 -3.16 -5.00
CA VAL A 18 1.39 -2.54 -4.58
C VAL A 18 0.24 -2.91 -5.51
N CYS A 19 0.46 -2.98 -6.84
CA CYS A 19 -0.56 -3.44 -7.78
C CYS A 19 -0.95 -4.88 -7.47
N SER A 20 0.02 -5.78 -7.25
CA SER A 20 -0.28 -7.17 -6.91
C SER A 20 -1.04 -7.30 -5.59
N LEU A 21 -0.71 -6.49 -4.58
CA LEU A 21 -1.39 -6.52 -3.29
C LEU A 21 -2.84 -6.03 -3.42
N LEU A 22 -3.05 -4.93 -4.14
CA LEU A 22 -4.37 -4.36 -4.34
C LEU A 22 -5.28 -5.24 -5.20
N SER A 23 -4.75 -5.85 -6.27
CA SER A 23 -5.50 -6.81 -7.08
C SER A 23 -5.99 -8.00 -6.25
N ARG A 24 -5.14 -8.55 -5.36
CA ARG A 24 -5.55 -9.64 -4.46
C ARG A 24 -6.64 -9.22 -3.49
N LEU A 25 -6.55 -8.01 -2.93
CA LEU A 25 -7.60 -7.46 -2.07
C LEU A 25 -8.91 -7.31 -2.84
N ARG A 26 -8.85 -6.77 -4.07
CA ARG A 26 -10.02 -6.64 -4.95
C ARG A 26 -10.65 -7.99 -5.28
N ASP A 27 -9.85 -8.97 -5.67
CA ASP A 27 -10.33 -10.33 -5.99
C ASP A 27 -11.02 -10.97 -4.78
N TYR A 28 -10.46 -10.77 -3.58
CA TYR A 28 -11.07 -11.21 -2.33
C TYR A 28 -12.45 -10.54 -2.13
N VAL A 29 -12.55 -9.21 -2.22
CA VAL A 29 -13.84 -8.49 -2.08
C VAL A 29 -14.86 -8.97 -3.10
N GLN A 30 -14.46 -9.10 -4.37
CA GLN A 30 -15.34 -9.57 -5.44
C GLN A 30 -15.81 -11.01 -5.21
N SER A 31 -14.92 -11.87 -4.71
CA SER A 31 -15.27 -13.24 -4.38
C SER A 31 -16.31 -13.29 -3.25
N SER A 32 -16.14 -12.49 -2.19
CA SER A 32 -17.09 -12.46 -1.09
C SER A 32 -18.45 -11.91 -1.50
N ARG A 33 -18.47 -10.92 -2.40
CA ARG A 33 -19.70 -10.36 -2.98
C ARG A 33 -20.45 -11.38 -3.85
N ARG A 34 -19.76 -12.14 -4.70
CA ARG A 34 -20.38 -13.08 -5.66
C ARG A 34 -21.00 -14.31 -5.01
N HIS A 35 -20.41 -14.80 -3.92
CA HIS A 35 -20.90 -16.02 -3.28
C HIS A 35 -22.11 -15.78 -2.36
N GLU A 36 -22.59 -14.53 -2.25
CA GLU A 36 -23.61 -14.10 -1.28
C GLU A 36 -23.30 -14.63 0.14
N ALA A 37 -22.03 -14.93 0.41
CA ALA A 37 -21.60 -15.43 1.68
C ALA A 37 -21.84 -14.28 2.66
N CYS A 38 -22.65 -14.51 3.69
CA CYS A 38 -22.79 -13.56 4.77
C CYS A 38 -21.40 -13.37 5.39
N ILE A 39 -20.74 -12.26 5.06
CA ILE A 39 -19.51 -11.86 5.74
C ILE A 39 -19.97 -11.43 7.13
N ASP A 40 -19.57 -12.18 8.14
CA ASP A 40 -19.84 -11.80 9.52
C ASP A 40 -19.11 -10.50 9.89
N ALA A 41 -19.54 -9.87 10.98
CA ALA A 41 -18.94 -8.63 11.47
C ALA A 41 -17.41 -8.73 11.66
N ARG A 42 -16.90 -9.93 11.99
CA ARG A 42 -15.48 -10.19 12.17
C ARG A 42 -14.72 -10.12 10.84
N ALA A 43 -15.25 -10.73 9.78
CA ALA A 43 -14.64 -10.70 8.47
C ALA A 43 -14.73 -9.31 7.84
N MET A 44 -15.80 -8.54 8.08
CA MET A 44 -15.88 -7.12 7.70
C MET A 44 -14.78 -6.29 8.39
N ALA A 45 -14.62 -6.45 9.71
CA ALA A 45 -13.58 -5.76 10.47
C ALA A 45 -12.16 -6.15 10.00
N SER A 46 -11.95 -7.43 9.69
CA SER A 46 -10.69 -7.92 9.14
C SER A 46 -10.37 -7.29 7.77
N LEU A 47 -11.34 -7.25 6.86
CA LEU A 47 -11.17 -6.63 5.54
C LEU A 47 -10.87 -5.14 5.68
N LEU A 48 -11.61 -4.41 6.51
CA LEU A 48 -11.33 -3.00 6.80
C LEU A 48 -9.90 -2.80 7.31
N SER A 49 -9.45 -3.63 8.25
CA SER A 49 -8.08 -3.56 8.76
C SER A 49 -7.03 -3.79 7.66
N GLN A 50 -7.28 -4.71 6.73
CA GLN A 50 -6.38 -4.96 5.59
C GLN A 50 -6.35 -3.75 4.64
N LEU A 51 -7.49 -3.16 4.33
CA LEU A 51 -7.56 -1.96 3.48
C LEU A 51 -6.87 -0.76 4.15
N GLN A 52 -7.05 -0.55 5.45
CA GLN A 52 -6.33 0.49 6.20
C GLN A 52 -4.82 0.23 6.30
N GLN A 53 -4.39 -1.02 6.37
CA GLN A 53 -2.97 -1.36 6.32
C GLN A 53 -2.40 -1.10 4.93
N PHE A 54 -3.13 -1.45 3.87
CA PHE A 54 -2.77 -1.12 2.49
C PHE A 54 -2.65 0.40 2.30
N ASP A 55 -3.61 1.18 2.77
CA ASP A 55 -3.60 2.65 2.66
C ASP A 55 -2.37 3.29 3.30
N ARG A 56 -2.04 2.84 4.53
CA ARG A 56 -0.82 3.27 5.23
C ARG A 56 0.44 2.88 4.48
N TYR A 57 0.51 1.65 3.96
CA TYR A 57 1.63 1.20 3.15
C TYR A 57 1.77 2.03 1.88
N PHE A 58 0.65 2.28 1.19
CA PHE A 58 0.59 3.05 -0.04
C PHE A 58 1.21 4.44 0.16
N HIS A 59 0.77 5.17 1.18
CA HIS A 59 1.24 6.52 1.48
C HIS A 59 2.68 6.58 2.03
N ALA A 60 3.23 5.44 2.47
CA ALA A 60 4.62 5.33 2.92
C ALA A 60 5.61 5.00 1.78
N ARG A 61 5.12 4.75 0.55
CA ARG A 61 5.95 4.40 -0.61
C ARG A 61 6.89 5.52 -1.01
N LYS A 62 7.94 5.15 -1.75
CA LYS A 62 8.94 6.09 -2.28
C LYS A 62 8.34 7.12 -3.24
N ILE A 63 7.36 6.69 -4.04
CA ILE A 63 6.64 7.56 -4.98
C ILE A 63 6.00 8.74 -4.22
N GLU A 64 5.24 8.43 -3.19
CA GLU A 64 4.51 9.41 -2.37
C GLU A 64 5.45 10.35 -1.62
N ARG A 65 6.46 9.77 -0.98
CA ARG A 65 7.31 10.52 -0.03
C ARG A 65 8.38 11.36 -0.70
N HIS A 66 8.84 10.97 -1.90
CA HIS A 66 10.00 11.58 -2.53
C HIS A 66 9.78 11.95 -3.99
N VAL A 67 9.17 11.08 -4.80
CA VAL A 67 9.08 11.29 -6.24
C VAL A 67 8.09 12.40 -6.58
N ILE A 68 6.86 12.35 -6.03
CA ILE A 68 5.85 13.40 -6.26
C ILE A 68 6.39 14.78 -5.82
N PRO A 69 6.96 14.94 -4.60
CA PRO A 69 7.58 16.20 -4.21
C PRO A 69 8.70 16.67 -5.15
N ALA A 70 9.57 15.77 -5.61
CA ALA A 70 10.65 16.11 -6.53
C ALA A 70 10.12 16.62 -7.88
N VAL A 71 9.08 15.98 -8.41
CA VAL A 71 8.42 16.41 -9.65
C VAL A 71 7.79 17.80 -9.51
N CYS A 72 7.07 18.06 -8.40
CA CYS A 72 6.49 19.39 -8.14
C CYS A 72 7.56 20.48 -8.02
N CYS A 73 8.74 20.15 -7.50
CA CYS A 73 9.86 21.10 -7.43
C CYS A 73 10.50 21.33 -8.82
N ALA A 74 10.55 20.29 -9.66
CA ALA A 74 11.17 20.35 -10.97
C ALA A 74 10.30 21.07 -12.02
N THR A 75 8.97 21.03 -11.89
CA THR A 75 8.07 21.66 -12.87
C THR A 75 6.69 21.99 -12.28
N THR A 76 6.09 23.09 -12.77
CA THR A 76 4.67 23.39 -12.56
C THR A 76 3.76 22.65 -13.55
N GLY A 77 4.33 22.02 -14.58
CA GLY A 77 3.57 21.22 -15.54
C GLY A 77 2.96 19.94 -14.95
N ALA A 78 3.30 19.60 -13.70
CA ALA A 78 2.80 18.43 -13.00
C ALA A 78 1.49 18.67 -12.23
N ASP A 79 1.10 19.93 -12.00
CA ASP A 79 0.04 20.30 -11.06
C ASP A 79 -1.27 19.56 -11.33
N LEU A 80 -1.72 19.52 -12.59
CA LEU A 80 -2.96 18.82 -12.99
C LEU A 80 -2.91 17.31 -12.70
N LEU A 81 -1.76 16.67 -12.91
CA LEU A 81 -1.60 15.25 -12.63
C LEU A 81 -1.59 15.00 -11.13
N VAL A 82 -0.86 15.82 -10.37
CA VAL A 82 -0.77 15.70 -8.91
C VAL A 82 -2.13 15.93 -8.27
N ASP A 83 -2.87 16.97 -8.68
CA ASP A 83 -4.24 17.22 -8.24
C ASP A 83 -5.15 16.03 -8.51
N LYS A 84 -5.03 15.39 -9.70
CA LYS A 84 -5.78 14.17 -10.02
C LYS A 84 -5.46 13.03 -9.06
N LEU A 85 -4.18 12.78 -8.79
CA LEU A 85 -3.74 11.73 -7.85
C LEU A 85 -4.25 12.02 -6.42
N GLU A 86 -4.23 13.27 -5.98
CA GLU A 86 -4.74 13.68 -4.68
C GLU A 86 -6.27 13.52 -4.57
N MET A 87 -7.01 13.88 -5.63
CA MET A 87 -8.46 13.68 -5.68
C MET A 87 -8.84 12.19 -5.56
N LEU A 88 -8.12 11.32 -6.27
CA LEU A 88 -8.32 9.87 -6.16
C LEU A 88 -8.02 9.37 -4.74
N SER A 89 -6.95 9.86 -4.13
CA SER A 89 -6.60 9.55 -2.72
C SER A 89 -7.66 10.00 -1.73
N LEU A 90 -8.22 11.20 -1.93
CA LEU A 90 -9.29 11.72 -1.09
C LEU A 90 -10.56 10.90 -1.23
N SER A 91 -10.92 10.52 -2.46
CA SER A 91 -12.05 9.63 -2.74
C SER A 91 -11.88 8.27 -2.04
N ALA A 92 -10.71 7.65 -2.17
CA ALA A 92 -10.40 6.38 -1.52
C ALA A 92 -10.49 6.49 0.03
N ARG A 93 -9.94 7.54 0.63
CA ARG A 93 -10.04 7.77 2.08
C ARG A 93 -11.49 7.96 2.56
N ARG A 94 -12.36 8.59 1.75
CA ARG A 94 -13.79 8.68 2.04
C ARG A 94 -14.45 7.30 2.05
N SER A 95 -14.11 6.43 1.11
CA SER A 95 -14.58 5.04 1.12
C SER A 95 -14.14 4.30 2.38
N LEU A 96 -12.88 4.45 2.83
CA LEU A 96 -12.41 3.85 4.09
C LEU A 96 -13.19 4.34 5.31
N ALA A 97 -13.48 5.65 5.37
CA ALA A 97 -14.28 6.22 6.45
C ALA A 97 -15.71 5.64 6.47
N SER A 98 -16.34 5.48 5.30
CA SER A 98 -17.65 4.84 5.18
C SER A 98 -17.61 3.37 5.63
N LEU A 99 -16.59 2.60 5.24
CA LEU A 99 -16.41 1.21 5.67
C LEU A 99 -16.25 1.11 7.19
N GLN A 100 -15.53 2.06 7.80
CA GLN A 100 -15.38 2.13 9.25
C GLN A 100 -16.72 2.38 9.95
N GLN A 101 -17.58 3.23 9.40
CA GLN A 101 -18.92 3.45 9.93
C GLN A 101 -19.79 2.18 9.88
N TYR A 102 -19.73 1.41 8.79
CA TYR A 102 -20.44 0.13 8.70
C TYR A 102 -20.00 -0.86 9.78
N VAL A 103 -18.70 -1.02 9.99
CA VAL A 103 -18.17 -1.92 11.02
C VAL A 103 -18.57 -1.47 12.43
N GLN A 104 -18.59 -0.16 12.68
CA GLN A 104 -18.98 0.41 13.98
C GLN A 104 -20.49 0.32 14.26
N ALA A 105 -21.33 0.42 13.23
CA ALA A 105 -22.79 0.33 13.37
C ALA A 105 -23.26 -1.09 13.75
N GLY A 106 -22.47 -2.12 13.46
CA GLY A 106 -22.78 -3.50 13.84
C GLY A 106 -23.92 -4.15 13.05
N ASP A 107 -24.43 -3.50 11.99
CA ASP A 107 -25.51 -4.01 11.14
C ASP A 107 -24.96 -4.90 10.01
N ALA A 108 -24.35 -6.02 10.39
CA ALA A 108 -23.73 -6.96 9.44
C ALA A 108 -24.79 -7.66 8.56
N ASP A 109 -25.99 -7.89 9.10
CA ASP A 109 -27.05 -8.64 8.41
C ASP A 109 -27.68 -7.87 7.23
N ASN A 110 -27.82 -6.54 7.31
CA ASN A 110 -28.36 -5.72 6.21
C ASN A 110 -27.31 -4.89 5.47
N GLY A 111 -26.13 -4.67 6.08
CA GLY A 111 -25.07 -3.80 5.53
C GLY A 111 -24.08 -4.49 4.59
N HIS A 112 -24.07 -5.83 4.52
CA HIS A 112 -23.04 -6.60 3.81
C HIS A 112 -22.89 -6.25 2.30
N PRO A 113 -23.95 -6.24 1.47
CA PRO A 113 -23.80 -5.93 0.04
C PRO A 113 -23.26 -4.52 -0.20
N THR A 114 -23.68 -3.55 0.63
CA THR A 114 -23.24 -2.16 0.54
C THR A 114 -21.80 -2.01 1.00
N PHE A 115 -21.39 -2.70 2.07
CA PHE A 115 -20.00 -2.73 2.53
C PHE A 115 -19.05 -3.26 1.45
N CYS A 116 -19.38 -4.42 0.86
CA CYS A 116 -18.58 -5.00 -0.22
C CYS A 116 -18.50 -4.08 -1.45
N ALA A 117 -19.60 -3.40 -1.81
CA ALA A 117 -19.60 -2.43 -2.90
C ALA A 117 -18.69 -1.22 -2.62
N VAL A 118 -18.70 -0.68 -1.39
CA VAL A 118 -17.82 0.44 -1.00
C VAL A 118 -16.34 -0.01 -0.95
N ALA A 119 -16.07 -1.24 -0.50
CA ALA A 119 -14.72 -1.81 -0.50
C ALA A 119 -14.19 -2.04 -1.92
N GLU A 120 -15.05 -2.50 -2.83
CA GLU A 120 -14.71 -2.64 -4.25
C GLU A 120 -14.42 -1.26 -4.87
N GLN A 121 -15.25 -0.25 -4.59
CA GLN A 121 -15.03 1.12 -5.03
C GLN A 121 -13.70 1.70 -4.52
N TYR A 122 -13.30 1.40 -3.28
CA TYR A 122 -11.98 1.76 -2.77
C TYR A 122 -10.86 1.16 -3.63
N CYS A 123 -10.93 -0.16 -3.87
CA CYS A 123 -9.94 -0.87 -4.67
C CYS A 123 -9.85 -0.33 -6.10
N ASP A 124 -11.00 -0.09 -6.76
CA ASP A 124 -11.04 0.45 -8.12
C ASP A 124 -10.46 1.87 -8.19
N THR A 125 -10.78 2.73 -7.22
CA THR A 125 -10.24 4.10 -7.15
C THR A 125 -8.72 4.09 -6.97
N MET A 126 -8.21 3.18 -6.13
CA MET A 126 -6.76 3.05 -5.90
C MET A 126 -6.04 2.40 -7.10
N LEU A 127 -6.69 1.50 -7.84
CA LEU A 127 -6.17 0.96 -9.09
C LEU A 127 -6.07 2.04 -10.17
N ASP A 128 -7.09 2.89 -10.32
CA ASP A 128 -7.03 4.02 -11.24
C ASP A 128 -5.87 4.97 -10.87
N ARG A 129 -5.69 5.23 -9.57
CA ARG A 129 -4.54 6.02 -9.10
C ARG A 129 -3.20 5.38 -9.49
N LEU A 130 -3.03 4.08 -9.27
CA LEU A 130 -1.81 3.34 -9.64
C LEU A 130 -1.57 3.32 -11.15
N LEU A 131 -2.61 3.29 -11.97
CA LEU A 131 -2.51 3.39 -13.42
C LEU A 131 -1.98 4.77 -13.84
N ASN A 132 -2.53 5.85 -13.26
CA ASN A 132 -2.05 7.21 -13.53
C ASN A 132 -0.59 7.41 -13.08
N GLU A 133 -0.20 6.78 -11.97
CA GLU A 133 1.21 6.74 -11.57
C GLU A 133 2.09 6.04 -12.62
N ASP A 134 1.70 4.86 -13.10
CA ASP A 134 2.53 4.07 -14.03
C ASP A 134 2.59 4.66 -15.44
N GLU A 135 1.50 5.24 -15.95
CA GLU A 135 1.44 5.78 -17.31
C GLU A 135 1.89 7.24 -17.37
N SER A 136 1.32 8.11 -16.53
CA SER A 136 1.53 9.55 -16.63
C SER A 136 2.71 10.01 -15.78
N LEU A 137 2.77 9.62 -14.50
CA LEU A 137 3.84 10.07 -13.61
C LEU A 137 5.19 9.47 -14.04
N MET A 138 5.25 8.19 -14.42
CA MET A 138 6.50 7.58 -14.88
C MET A 138 7.02 8.17 -16.20
N SER A 139 6.15 8.65 -17.09
CA SER A 139 6.59 9.40 -18.28
C SER A 139 7.16 10.76 -17.86
N LEU A 140 6.41 11.48 -17.04
CA LEU A 140 6.76 12.82 -16.59
C LEU A 140 8.11 12.87 -15.85
N ILE A 141 8.38 11.93 -14.95
CA ILE A 141 9.67 11.88 -14.23
C ILE A 141 10.86 11.70 -15.19
N GLY A 142 10.68 11.02 -16.31
CA GLY A 142 11.72 10.81 -17.31
C GLY A 142 12.04 12.07 -18.11
N GLU A 143 11.04 12.96 -18.26
CA GLU A 143 11.16 14.21 -19.00
C GLU A 143 11.70 15.36 -18.14
N VAL A 144 11.29 15.42 -16.87
CA VAL A 144 11.50 16.63 -16.03
C VAL A 144 12.64 16.49 -15.04
N LEU A 145 12.97 15.27 -14.58
CA LEU A 145 14.01 15.09 -13.57
C LEU A 145 15.39 15.09 -14.20
N THR A 146 16.25 15.98 -13.68
CA THR A 146 17.64 16.08 -14.08
C THR A 146 18.48 14.97 -13.45
N ARG A 147 19.74 14.89 -13.87
CA ARG A 147 20.70 13.94 -13.29
C ARG A 147 20.90 14.16 -11.78
N GLU A 148 20.89 15.41 -11.34
CA GLU A 148 21.07 15.77 -9.93
C GLU A 148 19.84 15.34 -9.11
N ASP A 149 18.63 15.57 -9.63
CA ASP A 149 17.39 15.10 -8.99
C ASP A 149 17.39 13.57 -8.82
N TRP A 150 17.83 12.84 -9.85
CA TRP A 150 17.96 11.38 -9.77
C TRP A 150 19.02 10.92 -8.77
N PHE A 151 20.09 11.69 -8.59
CA PHE A 151 21.10 11.41 -7.59
C PHE A 151 20.54 11.59 -6.18
N ASP A 152 19.84 12.70 -5.93
CA ASP A 152 19.23 13.01 -4.64
C ASP A 152 18.14 12.01 -4.26
N LEU A 153 17.27 11.63 -5.21
CA LEU A 153 16.30 10.56 -5.01
C LEU A 153 16.97 9.24 -4.64
N GLY A 154 18.01 8.85 -5.38
CA GLY A 154 18.77 7.63 -5.11
C GLY A 154 19.39 7.62 -3.72
N ALA A 155 19.98 8.74 -3.28
CA ALA A 155 20.55 8.88 -1.95
C ALA A 155 19.48 8.72 -0.85
N ARG A 156 18.32 9.36 -1.00
CA ARG A 156 17.18 9.23 -0.07
C ARG A 156 16.67 7.79 -0.02
N PHE A 157 16.55 7.13 -1.16
CA PHE A 157 16.08 5.74 -1.22
C PHE A 157 17.01 4.78 -0.49
N LEU A 158 18.32 4.92 -0.70
CA LEU A 158 19.34 4.11 -0.04
C LEU A 158 19.35 4.31 1.47
N ALA A 159 19.22 5.57 1.94
CA ALA A 159 19.13 5.87 3.36
C ALA A 159 17.93 5.17 4.01
N GLU A 160 16.75 5.29 3.41
CA GLU A 160 15.54 4.62 3.93
C GLU A 160 15.64 3.09 3.92
N ASP A 161 16.21 2.51 2.86
CA ASP A 161 16.36 1.07 2.77
C ASP A 161 17.38 0.55 3.79
N GLY A 162 18.43 1.33 4.07
CA GLY A 162 19.38 1.09 5.15
C GLY A 162 18.72 1.10 6.53
N ASP A 163 17.90 2.12 6.82
CA ASP A 163 17.18 2.23 8.09
C ASP A 163 16.19 1.08 8.30
N LYS A 164 15.46 0.69 7.25
CA LYS A 164 14.57 -0.48 7.27
C LYS A 164 15.35 -1.78 7.53
N TYR A 165 16.53 -1.92 6.92
CA TYR A 165 17.39 -3.08 7.11
C TYR A 165 17.92 -3.19 8.55
N LEU A 166 18.39 -2.08 9.12
CA LEU A 166 18.86 -2.02 10.50
C LEU A 166 17.73 -2.27 11.49
N SER A 167 16.57 -1.65 11.29
CA SER A 167 15.39 -1.84 12.15
C SER A 167 14.92 -3.30 12.16
N ARG A 168 15.01 -4.01 11.02
CA ARG A 168 14.70 -5.45 10.94
C ARG A 168 15.71 -6.33 11.68
N ARG A 169 16.98 -5.91 11.79
CA ARG A 169 18.01 -6.63 12.55
C ARG A 169 17.92 -6.42 14.06
N VAL A 170 17.38 -5.29 14.51
CA VAL A 170 17.22 -4.97 15.94
C VAL A 170 16.07 -5.75 16.57
N VAL A 171 15.10 -6.21 15.77
CA VAL A 171 14.13 -7.23 16.23
C VAL A 171 14.82 -8.59 16.16
N PRO A 172 15.15 -9.25 17.29
CA PRO A 172 15.71 -10.58 17.25
C PRO A 172 14.73 -11.51 16.53
N PRO A 173 15.20 -12.48 15.73
CA PRO A 173 14.31 -13.43 15.09
C PRO A 173 13.47 -14.08 16.19
N LEU A 174 12.14 -14.03 16.04
CA LEU A 174 11.25 -14.84 16.86
C LEU A 174 11.74 -16.28 16.76
N VAL A 175 12.21 -16.80 17.89
CA VAL A 175 12.60 -18.20 18.02
C VAL A 175 11.41 -19.03 17.52
N PRO A 176 11.61 -19.94 16.55
CA PRO A 176 10.53 -20.80 16.10
C PRO A 176 9.92 -21.54 17.29
N LEU A 177 8.58 -21.48 17.41
CA LEU A 177 7.79 -22.15 18.45
C LEU A 177 8.08 -23.66 18.56
N ALA A 178 8.71 -24.24 17.53
CA ALA A 178 9.15 -25.64 17.48
C ALA A 178 10.29 -26.00 18.46
N SER A 179 10.97 -25.02 19.07
CA SER A 179 12.04 -25.28 20.04
C SER A 179 11.58 -25.25 21.51
N ALA A 180 10.31 -24.91 21.78
CA ALA A 180 9.74 -24.94 23.13
C ALA A 180 9.17 -26.32 23.53
N ILE A 181 9.22 -27.32 22.64
CA ILE A 181 8.63 -28.65 22.88
C ILE A 181 9.70 -29.73 23.16
N SER A 182 10.99 -29.44 22.94
CA SER A 182 12.09 -30.36 23.30
C SER A 182 12.79 -29.95 24.60
N GLY A 183 12.00 -29.70 25.64
CA GLY A 183 12.49 -29.73 27.02
C GLY A 183 12.43 -31.17 27.52
N GLU A 184 13.46 -31.96 27.19
CA GLU A 184 13.66 -33.29 27.76
C GLU A 184 13.61 -33.23 29.29
N SER A 185 12.58 -33.87 29.84
CA SER A 185 12.44 -34.20 31.25
C SER A 185 13.55 -35.16 31.66
N THR A 186 14.68 -34.64 32.13
CA THR A 186 15.61 -35.39 32.98
C THR A 186 15.15 -35.25 34.43
N ALA A 187 14.14 -36.06 34.79
CA ALA A 187 13.81 -36.30 36.18
C ALA A 187 14.81 -37.31 36.75
N THR A 188 15.63 -36.82 37.67
CA THR A 188 16.45 -37.59 38.60
C THR A 188 15.53 -38.30 39.59
N TYR A 189 15.63 -39.64 39.69
CA TYR A 189 15.82 -40.43 40.91
C TYR A 189 15.99 -41.91 40.54
#